data_AF-A0A534L0B4-F1
#
_entry.id   AF-A0A534L0B4-F1
#
_cell.length_a   1.000
_cell.length_b   1.000
_cell.length_c   1.000
_cell.angle_alpha   90.00
_cell.angle_beta   90.00
_cell.angle_gamma   90.00
#
_symmetry.space_group_name_H-M   'P 1'
#
loop_
_entity.id
_entity.type
_entity.pdbx_description
1 polymer ?
#
loop_
_entity_poly.entity_id
_entity_poly.type
_entity_poly.pdbx_seq_one_letter_code
_entity_poly.pdbx_strand_id
1 'polypeptide(L)'
;METPSPPPKTRMKALFAVVAIALLLLGLGAGYLLGRPVPAAIPGPVGGLLRTMIPRVDGWFRNASVSYLDFGPQSNVAVPILAFFQATSPSTPVAGQRNIIDTIPSQPGYNDFWRVYKVLAPDGYVANSIRSLGEAVASGYTIQETNTVVNCPVVNPTATIAGSSETLISGWYRNRDVFYFDEGTRSPAEGFVVVAAPIYAFFHSDGTAVAGQRNVIDALPGNSNYSDLWNVVKVVVDASYVANDLKDARSILAANEAGQLNLEMTTIYVNCPVVS
;
A
#
# COMPACT_ATOMS: atom_id res chain seq x y z
N MET A 1 23.64 61.80 -7.65
CA MET A 1 23.37 60.73 -6.67
C MET A 1 22.69 59.61 -7.43
N GLU A 2 23.43 58.56 -7.76
CA GLU A 2 22.87 57.34 -8.34
C GLU A 2 22.33 56.45 -7.22
N THR A 3 21.12 55.94 -7.41
CA THR A 3 20.47 54.95 -6.54
C THR A 3 20.95 53.54 -6.93
N PRO A 4 21.27 52.65 -5.98
CA PRO A 4 21.89 51.37 -6.30
C PRO A 4 20.88 50.35 -6.87
N SER A 5 21.34 49.60 -7.87
CA SER A 5 20.58 48.56 -8.57
C SER A 5 20.35 47.32 -7.67
N PRO A 6 19.16 46.67 -7.70
CA PRO A 6 18.88 45.51 -6.87
C PRO A 6 19.63 44.25 -7.37
N PRO A 7 19.99 43.31 -6.47
CA PRO A 7 20.77 42.13 -6.83
C PRO A 7 19.94 41.13 -7.67
N PRO A 8 20.59 40.31 -8.51
CA PRO A 8 19.89 39.45 -9.46
C PRO A 8 19.17 38.30 -8.75
N LYS A 9 17.86 38.21 -8.97
CA LYS A 9 16.91 37.21 -8.41
C LYS A 9 17.18 35.75 -8.81
N THR A 10 18.24 35.48 -9.56
CA THR A 10 18.52 34.16 -10.16
C THR A 10 19.33 33.25 -9.23
N ARG A 11 20.13 33.80 -8.29
CA ARG A 11 20.94 32.99 -7.36
C ARG A 11 20.16 32.41 -6.18
N MET A 12 19.03 33.02 -5.79
CA MET A 12 18.25 32.58 -4.63
C MET A 12 17.40 31.34 -4.91
N LYS A 13 16.88 31.18 -6.14
CA LYS A 13 16.13 29.97 -6.53
C LYS A 13 17.02 28.73 -6.62
N ALA A 14 18.29 28.88 -7.03
CA ALA A 14 19.26 27.79 -7.07
C ALA A 14 19.66 27.31 -5.66
N LEU A 15 19.80 28.23 -4.70
CA LEU A 15 20.18 27.89 -3.32
C LEU A 15 19.06 27.16 -2.56
N PHE A 16 17.79 27.55 -2.77
CA PHE A 16 16.64 26.84 -2.19
C PHE A 16 16.42 25.44 -2.80
N ALA A 17 16.71 25.24 -4.09
CA ALA A 17 16.65 23.92 -4.71
C ALA A 17 17.73 22.97 -4.17
N VAL A 18 18.95 23.46 -3.93
CA VAL A 18 20.06 22.66 -3.37
C VAL A 18 19.85 22.31 -1.90
N VAL A 19 19.28 23.22 -1.10
CA VAL A 19 18.96 22.96 0.32
C VAL A 19 17.76 22.02 0.50
N ALA A 20 16.75 22.10 -0.38
CA ALA A 20 15.62 21.16 -0.37
C ALA A 20 16.05 19.73 -0.77
N ILE A 21 16.99 19.59 -1.70
CA ILE A 21 17.56 18.29 -2.09
C ILE A 21 18.42 17.68 -0.98
N ALA A 22 19.20 18.50 -0.25
CA ALA A 22 19.97 18.02 0.90
C ALA A 22 19.06 17.54 2.05
N LEU A 23 17.94 18.22 2.30
CA LEU A 23 16.97 17.80 3.32
C LEU A 23 16.09 16.62 2.89
N LEU A 24 15.85 16.42 1.58
CA LEU A 24 15.21 15.21 1.06
C LEU A 24 16.15 13.99 1.07
N LEU A 25 17.45 14.21 0.79
CA LEU A 25 18.52 13.22 0.96
C LEU A 25 18.78 12.92 2.46
N LEU A 26 18.48 13.84 3.37
CA LEU A 26 18.46 13.57 4.82
C LEU A 26 17.10 12.99 5.28
N GLY A 27 15.99 13.24 4.58
CA GLY A 27 14.68 12.67 4.92
C GLY A 27 14.58 11.19 4.52
N LEU A 28 14.95 10.87 3.28
CA LEU A 28 15.08 9.48 2.80
C LEU A 28 16.39 8.83 3.22
N GLY A 29 17.47 9.60 3.38
CA GLY A 29 18.76 9.09 3.83
C GLY A 29 18.88 9.09 5.34
N ALA A 30 18.87 10.22 6.06
CA ALA A 30 19.04 10.21 7.51
C ALA A 30 17.84 9.64 8.28
N GLY A 31 16.58 9.84 7.87
CA GLY A 31 15.43 9.19 8.53
C GLY A 31 15.46 7.66 8.40
N TYR A 32 15.85 7.15 7.23
CA TYR A 32 15.99 5.72 6.94
C TYR A 32 17.33 5.13 7.45
N LEU A 33 18.41 5.91 7.47
CA LEU A 33 19.73 5.51 7.97
C LEU A 33 19.82 5.56 9.50
N LEU A 34 19.14 6.50 10.16
CA LEU A 34 19.10 6.62 11.63
C LEU A 34 18.10 5.64 12.26
N GLY A 35 17.15 5.11 11.48
CA GLY A 35 16.26 4.02 11.86
C GLY A 35 16.73 2.64 11.40
N ARG A 36 17.96 2.49 10.89
CA ARG A 36 18.51 1.20 10.46
C ARG A 36 18.34 0.17 11.57
N PRO A 37 17.63 -0.93 11.35
CA PRO A 37 18.11 -2.19 11.90
C PRO A 37 19.55 -2.33 11.36
N VAL A 38 20.50 -2.67 12.24
CA VAL A 38 21.79 -3.30 11.88
C VAL A 38 21.59 -4.12 10.61
N PRO A 39 22.46 -4.04 9.56
CA PRO A 39 22.26 -4.73 8.29
C PRO A 39 21.62 -6.08 8.55
N ALA A 40 20.32 -6.16 8.26
CA ALA A 40 19.56 -7.31 8.72
C ALA A 40 20.24 -8.52 8.12
N ALA A 41 20.53 -9.49 8.99
CA ALA A 41 21.10 -10.78 8.68
C ALA A 41 20.57 -11.31 7.34
N ILE A 42 21.43 -12.05 6.63
CA ILE A 42 21.17 -12.88 5.43
C ILE A 42 19.73 -12.69 4.91
N PRO A 43 19.52 -12.03 3.75
CA PRO A 43 18.16 -11.73 3.29
C PRO A 43 17.26 -12.96 3.45
N GLY A 44 16.11 -12.78 4.12
CA GLY A 44 15.19 -13.88 4.42
C GLY A 44 14.82 -14.69 3.18
N PRO A 45 14.44 -15.97 3.30
CA PRO A 45 14.13 -16.79 2.14
C PRO A 45 12.88 -16.28 1.43
N VAL A 46 13.03 -15.75 0.21
CA VAL A 46 11.90 -15.34 -0.63
C VAL A 46 11.05 -16.55 -1.08
N GLY A 47 11.68 -17.73 -1.23
CA GLY A 47 10.97 -18.97 -1.59
C GLY A 47 10.17 -19.61 -0.46
N GLY A 48 10.34 -19.14 0.79
CA GLY A 48 9.69 -19.70 1.98
C GLY A 48 8.55 -18.84 2.53
N LEU A 49 8.04 -17.88 1.75
CA LEU A 49 6.97 -17.00 2.19
C LEU A 49 5.66 -17.78 2.37
N LEU A 50 4.91 -17.45 3.43
CA LEU A 50 3.76 -18.23 3.89
C LEU A 50 2.49 -18.03 3.04
N ARG A 51 2.37 -16.90 2.33
CA ARG A 51 1.21 -16.60 1.47
C ARG A 51 1.33 -17.38 0.16
N THR A 52 0.71 -18.57 0.10
CA THR A 52 0.65 -19.46 -1.07
C THR A 52 -0.75 -19.60 -1.67
N MET A 53 -1.79 -19.32 -0.89
CA MET A 53 -3.17 -19.32 -1.34
C MET A 53 -3.85 -18.07 -0.78
N ILE A 54 -4.45 -17.28 -1.68
CA ILE A 54 -5.18 -16.07 -1.30
C ILE A 54 -6.68 -16.39 -1.29
N PRO A 55 -7.35 -16.34 -0.12
CA PRO A 55 -8.78 -16.60 -0.03
C PRO A 55 -9.59 -15.57 -0.81
N ARG A 56 -10.64 -16.03 -1.48
CA ARG A 56 -11.76 -15.20 -1.93
C ARG A 56 -12.86 -15.30 -0.87
N VAL A 57 -13.30 -14.17 -0.36
CA VAL A 57 -14.29 -14.05 0.72
C VAL A 57 -15.52 -13.32 0.18
N ASP A 58 -16.70 -13.81 0.56
CA ASP A 58 -17.97 -13.17 0.23
C ASP A 58 -18.33 -12.09 1.25
N GLY A 59 -18.81 -10.95 0.76
CA GLY A 59 -19.33 -9.83 1.54
C GLY A 59 -20.71 -9.38 1.07
N TRP A 60 -21.21 -8.33 1.72
CA TRP A 60 -22.38 -7.59 1.29
C TRP A 60 -22.03 -6.15 0.91
N PHE A 61 -22.61 -5.68 -0.18
CA PHE A 61 -22.62 -4.27 -0.57
C PHE A 61 -24.04 -3.90 -1.01
N ARG A 62 -24.70 -3.00 -0.27
CA ARG A 62 -26.05 -2.49 -0.62
C ARG A 62 -27.06 -3.60 -0.93
N ASN A 63 -27.16 -4.60 -0.06
CA ASN A 63 -28.02 -5.79 -0.21
C ASN A 63 -27.66 -6.74 -1.37
N ALA A 64 -26.55 -6.51 -2.07
CA ALA A 64 -26.02 -7.42 -3.09
C ALA A 64 -24.77 -8.15 -2.58
N SER A 65 -24.57 -9.38 -3.04
CA SER A 65 -23.34 -10.12 -2.79
C SER A 65 -22.17 -9.47 -3.54
N VAL A 66 -21.02 -9.42 -2.88
CA VAL A 66 -19.73 -9.01 -3.46
C VAL A 66 -18.67 -10.02 -3.02
N SER A 67 -17.56 -10.10 -3.74
CA SER A 67 -16.39 -10.86 -3.31
C SER A 67 -15.15 -9.97 -3.24
N TYR A 68 -14.25 -10.28 -2.32
CA TYR A 68 -12.95 -9.64 -2.19
C TYR A 68 -11.87 -10.69 -1.88
N LEU A 69 -10.62 -10.37 -2.18
CA LEU A 69 -9.49 -11.17 -1.73
C LEU A 69 -9.17 -10.83 -0.28
N ASP A 70 -8.61 -11.76 0.48
CA ASP A 70 -8.15 -11.50 1.85
C ASP A 70 -6.64 -11.70 1.96
N PHE A 71 -5.88 -10.61 1.92
CA PHE A 71 -4.44 -10.62 2.19
C PHE A 71 -4.12 -10.51 3.69
N GLY A 72 -5.12 -10.30 4.53
CA GLY A 72 -5.01 -10.20 5.98
C GLY A 72 -4.65 -8.80 6.49
N PRO A 73 -4.28 -8.70 7.78
CA PRO A 73 -3.98 -7.43 8.43
C PRO A 73 -2.80 -6.68 7.80
N GLN A 74 -2.92 -5.36 7.70
CA GLN A 74 -1.87 -4.47 7.21
C GLN A 74 -1.77 -3.18 8.03
N SER A 75 -0.60 -2.53 7.95
CA SER A 75 -0.45 -1.15 8.38
C SER A 75 -1.11 -0.21 7.37
N ASN A 76 -1.62 0.94 7.81
CA ASN A 76 -2.07 2.01 6.90
C ASN A 76 -0.93 2.93 6.44
N VAL A 77 0.33 2.57 6.71
CA VAL A 77 1.51 3.34 6.30
C VAL A 77 2.24 2.62 5.18
N ALA A 78 2.13 3.13 3.95
CA ALA A 78 2.79 2.58 2.79
C ALA A 78 4.32 2.65 2.92
N VAL A 79 5.03 1.78 2.20
CA VAL A 79 6.50 1.74 2.19
C VAL A 79 7.08 1.91 0.78
N PRO A 80 8.36 2.28 0.61
CA PRO A 80 8.88 2.63 -0.71
C PRO A 80 8.96 1.43 -1.67
N ILE A 81 8.49 1.62 -2.91
CA ILE A 81 8.83 0.80 -4.08
C ILE A 81 9.51 1.69 -5.13
N LEU A 82 10.65 1.25 -5.67
CA LEU A 82 11.35 1.97 -6.72
C LEU A 82 10.92 1.46 -8.09
N ALA A 83 10.47 2.38 -8.94
CA ALA A 83 10.21 2.15 -10.36
C ALA A 83 11.13 3.06 -11.19
N PHE A 84 11.71 2.55 -12.27
CA PHE A 84 12.67 3.30 -13.07
C PHE A 84 12.00 3.93 -14.27
N PHE A 85 12.34 5.19 -14.52
CA PHE A 85 11.86 5.97 -15.65
C PHE A 85 13.05 6.58 -16.39
N GLN A 86 12.87 6.84 -17.68
CA GLN A 86 13.89 7.50 -18.48
C GLN A 86 14.10 8.94 -17.97
N ALA A 87 15.33 9.35 -17.68
CA ALA A 87 15.61 10.71 -17.22
C ALA A 87 15.22 11.77 -18.27
N THR A 88 15.35 11.43 -19.56
CA THR A 88 14.96 12.27 -20.70
C THR A 88 13.44 12.28 -20.94
N SER A 89 12.69 11.33 -20.39
CA SER A 89 11.23 11.26 -20.43
C SER A 89 10.67 10.66 -19.12
N PRO A 90 10.54 11.46 -18.03
CA PRO A 90 10.19 10.96 -16.69
C PRO A 90 8.80 10.33 -16.51
N SER A 91 8.00 10.26 -17.58
CA SER A 91 6.74 9.52 -17.67
C SER A 91 6.88 8.16 -18.36
N THR A 92 8.02 7.86 -18.97
CA THR A 92 8.28 6.63 -19.70
C THR A 92 9.08 5.66 -18.82
N PRO A 93 8.52 4.50 -18.44
CA PRO A 93 9.27 3.48 -17.69
C PRO A 93 10.48 2.97 -18.46
N VAL A 94 11.53 2.55 -17.74
CA VAL A 94 12.63 1.80 -18.34
C VAL A 94 12.13 0.39 -18.66
N ALA A 95 12.04 0.06 -19.96
CA ALA A 95 11.57 -1.24 -20.41
C ALA A 95 12.40 -2.39 -19.81
N GLY A 96 11.71 -3.41 -19.28
CA GLY A 96 12.33 -4.60 -18.70
C GLY A 96 12.94 -4.40 -17.31
N GLN A 97 13.02 -3.18 -16.77
CA GLN A 97 13.42 -2.97 -15.38
C GLN A 97 12.30 -3.43 -14.46
N ARG A 98 12.64 -4.30 -13.51
CA ARG A 98 11.72 -4.70 -12.44
C ARG A 98 11.75 -3.71 -11.29
N ASN A 99 10.61 -3.56 -10.62
CA ASN A 99 10.50 -2.73 -9.43
C ASN A 99 11.39 -3.26 -8.30
N ILE A 100 11.89 -2.36 -7.45
CA ILE A 100 12.76 -2.72 -6.32
C ILE A 100 12.05 -2.41 -5.01
N ILE A 101 12.03 -3.39 -4.10
CA ILE A 101 11.56 -3.27 -2.72
C ILE A 101 12.68 -3.63 -1.75
N ASP A 102 12.60 -3.17 -0.49
CA ASP A 102 13.62 -3.46 0.53
C ASP A 102 13.10 -4.22 1.76
N THR A 103 11.83 -4.62 1.75
CA THR A 103 11.20 -5.42 2.81
C THR A 103 10.32 -6.51 2.20
N ILE A 104 10.23 -7.65 2.86
CA ILE A 104 9.34 -8.78 2.50
C ILE A 104 8.51 -9.22 3.72
N PRO A 105 7.44 -10.03 3.55
CA PRO A 105 6.62 -10.48 4.67
C PRO A 105 7.46 -11.10 5.80
N SER A 106 6.98 -10.95 7.02
CA SER A 106 7.67 -11.32 8.28
C SER A 106 8.88 -10.45 8.64
N GLN A 107 9.22 -9.44 7.86
CA GLN A 107 10.22 -8.44 8.24
C GLN A 107 9.56 -7.20 8.88
N PRO A 108 10.22 -6.59 9.88
CA PRO A 108 9.78 -5.30 10.41
C PRO A 108 9.64 -4.26 9.30
N GLY A 109 8.52 -3.53 9.31
CA GLY A 109 8.26 -2.47 8.34
C GLY A 109 7.78 -2.96 6.98
N TYR A 110 7.53 -4.25 6.77
CA TYR A 110 6.84 -4.70 5.55
C TYR A 110 5.40 -4.20 5.49
N ASN A 111 4.94 -3.85 4.28
CA ASN A 111 3.54 -3.57 3.96
C ASN A 111 3.24 -4.03 2.52
N ASP A 112 1.98 -4.36 2.22
CA ASP A 112 1.50 -4.62 0.86
C ASP A 112 1.27 -3.33 0.06
N PHE A 113 1.08 -2.21 0.76
CA PHE A 113 0.91 -0.90 0.13
C PHE A 113 2.26 -0.23 -0.05
N TRP A 114 2.56 0.11 -1.31
CA TRP A 114 3.83 0.70 -1.68
C TRP A 114 3.66 2.09 -2.26
N ARG A 115 4.41 3.05 -1.74
CA ARG A 115 4.53 4.37 -2.34
C ARG A 115 5.58 4.34 -3.43
N VAL A 116 5.20 4.73 -4.63
CA VAL A 116 6.09 4.69 -5.80
C VAL A 116 7.09 5.84 -5.73
N TYR A 117 8.36 5.49 -5.89
CA TYR A 117 9.46 6.42 -6.12
C TYR A 117 10.02 6.22 -7.52
N LYS A 118 10.15 7.30 -8.28
CA LYS A 118 10.71 7.26 -9.62
C LYS A 118 12.22 7.43 -9.56
N VAL A 119 12.96 6.41 -9.98
CA VAL A 119 14.39 6.51 -10.22
C VAL A 119 14.59 6.96 -11.67
N LEU A 120 15.20 8.13 -11.88
CA LEU A 120 15.46 8.66 -13.21
C LEU A 120 16.78 8.10 -13.75
N ALA A 121 16.67 7.09 -14.59
CA ALA A 121 17.79 6.42 -15.22
C ALA A 121 18.36 7.24 -16.39
N PRO A 122 19.69 7.43 -16.48
CA PRO A 122 20.29 8.13 -17.60
C PRO A 122 20.21 7.32 -18.89
N ASP A 123 20.45 7.99 -20.01
CA ASP A 123 20.59 7.33 -21.31
C ASP A 123 21.69 6.26 -21.25
N GLY A 124 21.43 5.10 -21.84
CA GLY A 124 22.34 3.94 -21.79
C GLY A 124 22.25 3.09 -20.52
N TYR A 125 21.36 3.42 -19.57
CA TYR A 125 21.08 2.54 -18.44
C TYR A 125 20.62 1.14 -18.91
N VAL A 126 21.26 0.11 -18.36
CA VAL A 126 20.91 -1.29 -18.64
C VAL A 126 19.89 -1.77 -17.61
N ALA A 127 18.71 -2.18 -18.08
CA ALA A 127 17.66 -2.71 -17.21
C ALA A 127 18.16 -3.87 -16.34
N ASN A 128 17.76 -3.84 -15.06
CA ASN A 128 18.16 -4.77 -14.01
C ASN A 128 19.67 -4.78 -13.72
N SER A 129 20.41 -3.70 -14.02
CA SER A 129 21.76 -3.50 -13.49
C SER A 129 21.75 -2.98 -12.04
N ILE A 130 20.68 -2.31 -11.62
CA ILE A 130 20.38 -1.96 -10.21
C ILE A 130 19.22 -2.85 -9.73
N ARG A 131 19.40 -3.52 -8.58
CA ARG A 131 18.46 -4.54 -8.04
C ARG A 131 18.28 -4.44 -6.52
N SER A 132 18.68 -3.35 -5.92
CA SER A 132 18.48 -3.08 -4.49
C SER A 132 18.34 -1.58 -4.23
N LEU A 133 17.67 -1.23 -3.13
CA LEU A 133 17.58 0.16 -2.68
C LEU A 133 18.97 0.76 -2.44
N GLY A 134 19.89 -0.04 -1.86
CA GLY A 134 21.27 0.38 -1.62
C GLY A 134 22.01 0.76 -2.91
N GLU A 135 21.90 -0.04 -3.96
CA GLU A 135 22.49 0.27 -5.27
C GLU A 135 21.81 1.48 -5.93
N ALA A 136 20.49 1.61 -5.81
CA ALA A 136 19.78 2.76 -6.35
C ALA A 136 20.24 4.08 -5.69
N VAL A 137 20.43 4.09 -4.37
CA VAL A 137 20.97 5.26 -3.66
C VAL A 137 22.45 5.49 -4.04
N ALA A 138 23.26 4.44 -4.10
CA ALA A 138 24.68 4.54 -4.45
C ALA A 138 24.91 5.02 -5.89
N SER A 139 23.95 4.81 -6.80
CA SER A 139 24.03 5.27 -8.19
C SER A 139 24.09 6.79 -8.33
N GLY A 140 23.60 7.53 -7.32
CA GLY A 140 23.45 8.99 -7.39
C GLY A 140 22.35 9.46 -8.35
N TYR A 141 21.52 8.55 -8.87
CA TYR A 141 20.39 8.92 -9.73
C TYR A 141 19.36 9.72 -8.94
N THR A 142 18.62 10.57 -9.64
CA THR A 142 17.52 11.32 -9.03
C THR A 142 16.40 10.34 -8.67
N ILE A 143 16.01 10.31 -7.40
CA ILE A 143 14.87 9.54 -6.89
C ILE A 143 13.77 10.53 -6.52
N GLN A 144 12.67 10.51 -7.27
CA GLN A 144 11.54 11.41 -7.07
C GLN A 144 10.43 10.69 -6.31
N GLU A 145 9.99 11.32 -5.23
CA GLU A 145 8.79 10.93 -4.51
C GLU A 145 7.54 11.19 -5.36
N THR A 146 6.56 10.29 -5.27
CA THR A 146 5.25 10.47 -5.89
C THR A 146 4.14 10.32 -4.85
N ASN A 147 2.92 10.76 -5.16
CA ASN A 147 1.74 10.45 -4.34
C ASN A 147 1.04 9.16 -4.79
N THR A 148 1.66 8.39 -5.68
CA THR A 148 1.09 7.14 -6.16
C THR A 148 1.37 6.04 -5.16
N VAL A 149 0.30 5.42 -4.65
CA VAL A 149 0.37 4.17 -3.89
C VAL A 149 -0.16 3.04 -4.75
N VAL A 150 0.55 1.91 -4.73
CA VAL A 150 0.13 0.65 -5.35
C VAL A 150 -0.07 -0.41 -4.28
N ASN A 151 -1.04 -1.28 -4.46
CA ASN A 151 -1.23 -2.47 -3.64
C ASN A 151 -0.55 -3.65 -4.34
N CYS A 152 0.60 -4.06 -3.83
CA CYS A 152 1.40 -5.14 -4.41
C CYS A 152 1.81 -6.14 -3.33
N PRO A 153 0.88 -7.00 -2.85
CA PRO A 153 1.18 -7.94 -1.80
C PRO A 153 2.23 -8.95 -2.26
N VAL A 154 3.36 -8.99 -1.56
CA VAL A 154 4.43 -9.96 -1.78
C VAL A 154 4.01 -11.33 -1.26
N VAL A 155 4.24 -12.35 -2.09
CA VAL A 155 3.74 -13.71 -1.88
C VAL A 155 4.80 -14.75 -2.25
N ASN A 156 4.50 -16.01 -1.96
CA ASN A 156 5.30 -17.12 -2.42
C ASN A 156 5.33 -17.18 -3.96
N PRO A 157 6.44 -17.57 -4.61
CA PRO A 157 6.49 -17.79 -6.05
C PRO A 157 5.45 -18.78 -6.60
N THR A 158 4.91 -19.68 -5.77
CA THR A 158 3.85 -20.63 -6.13
C THR A 158 2.45 -20.14 -5.76
N ALA A 159 2.32 -18.90 -5.34
CA ALA A 159 1.06 -18.37 -4.85
C ALA A 159 -0.01 -18.35 -5.94
N THR A 160 -1.25 -18.65 -5.53
CA THR A 160 -2.42 -18.62 -6.41
C THR A 160 -3.57 -17.90 -5.74
N ILE A 161 -4.41 -17.28 -6.56
CA ILE A 161 -5.72 -16.76 -6.17
C ILE A 161 -6.77 -17.77 -6.65
N ALA A 162 -7.65 -18.22 -5.75
CA ALA A 162 -8.69 -19.18 -6.10
C ALA A 162 -9.59 -18.63 -7.22
N GLY A 163 -9.69 -19.37 -8.33
CA GLY A 163 -10.53 -19.01 -9.47
C GLY A 163 -10.00 -17.87 -10.34
N SER A 164 -8.73 -17.46 -10.18
CA SER A 164 -8.09 -16.43 -11.00
C SER A 164 -6.98 -17.01 -11.88
N SER A 165 -6.78 -16.41 -13.05
CA SER A 165 -5.62 -16.66 -13.93
C SER A 165 -4.53 -15.58 -13.80
N GLU A 166 -4.60 -14.76 -12.76
CA GLU A 166 -3.64 -13.69 -12.54
C GLU A 166 -2.22 -14.25 -12.33
N THR A 167 -1.26 -13.60 -12.98
CA THR A 167 0.14 -14.01 -12.95
C THR A 167 0.94 -13.12 -12.02
N LEU A 168 1.83 -13.72 -11.24
CA LEU A 168 2.73 -12.98 -10.38
C LEU A 168 3.67 -12.08 -11.19
N ILE A 169 3.84 -10.85 -10.70
CA ILE A 169 4.86 -9.93 -11.18
C ILE A 169 6.16 -10.20 -10.44
N SER A 170 7.28 -10.15 -11.16
CA SER A 170 8.62 -10.28 -10.58
C SER A 170 9.23 -8.92 -10.24
N GLY A 171 9.82 -8.83 -9.06
CA GLY A 171 10.55 -7.67 -8.54
C GLY A 171 11.97 -8.02 -8.13
N TRP A 172 12.70 -7.01 -7.67
CA TRP A 172 13.97 -7.16 -6.97
C TRP A 172 13.82 -6.86 -5.49
N TYR A 173 14.36 -7.74 -4.65
CA TYR A 173 14.56 -7.53 -3.23
C TYR A 173 16.00 -7.87 -2.89
N ARG A 174 16.82 -6.85 -2.62
CA ARG A 174 18.25 -7.01 -2.23
C ARG A 174 19.00 -8.01 -3.12
N ASN A 175 19.01 -7.78 -4.43
CA ASN A 175 19.65 -8.65 -5.45
C ASN A 175 19.00 -10.03 -5.65
N ARG A 176 17.78 -10.25 -5.16
CA ARG A 176 17.05 -11.52 -5.31
C ARG A 176 15.70 -11.30 -5.95
N ASP A 177 15.20 -12.32 -6.65
CA ASP A 177 13.84 -12.32 -7.16
C ASP A 177 12.84 -12.30 -6.01
N VAL A 178 11.77 -11.51 -6.18
CA VAL A 178 10.57 -11.49 -5.36
C VAL A 178 9.34 -11.47 -6.25
N PHE A 179 8.21 -11.94 -5.73
CA PHE A 179 6.97 -12.10 -6.48
C PHE A 179 5.81 -11.46 -5.72
N TYR A 180 4.92 -10.80 -6.46
CA TYR A 180 3.74 -10.14 -5.90
C TYR A 180 2.58 -10.16 -6.89
N PHE A 181 1.35 -10.03 -6.38
CA PHE A 181 0.19 -9.66 -7.20
C PHE A 181 0.17 -8.15 -7.39
N ASP A 182 -0.39 -7.65 -8.50
CA ASP A 182 -0.50 -6.21 -8.76
C ASP A 182 -1.98 -5.80 -8.80
N GLU A 183 -2.49 -5.36 -7.65
CA GLU A 183 -3.88 -4.90 -7.49
C GLU A 183 -4.06 -3.45 -7.97
N GLY A 184 -2.97 -2.78 -8.36
CA GLY A 184 -2.95 -1.45 -8.95
C GLY A 184 -3.07 -0.32 -7.93
N THR A 185 -3.57 0.83 -8.40
CA THR A 185 -3.58 2.13 -7.70
C THR A 185 -4.96 2.51 -7.18
N ARG A 186 -5.70 1.56 -6.60
CA ARG A 186 -7.11 1.77 -6.22
C ARG A 186 -7.30 2.39 -4.83
N SER A 187 -6.22 2.55 -4.06
CA SER A 187 -6.27 3.10 -2.71
C SER A 187 -5.74 4.54 -2.67
N PRO A 188 -6.54 5.53 -2.20
CA PRO A 188 -6.08 6.90 -2.03
C PRO A 188 -5.05 6.99 -0.90
N ALA A 189 -4.16 7.99 -0.97
CA ALA A 189 -3.14 8.21 0.04
C ALA A 189 -2.82 9.69 0.26
N GLU A 190 -2.51 10.02 1.51
CA GLU A 190 -1.99 11.31 1.95
C GLU A 190 -0.53 11.13 2.38
N GLY A 191 0.40 11.42 1.46
CA GLY A 191 1.81 11.11 1.66
C GLY A 191 2.03 9.59 1.75
N PHE A 192 2.44 9.11 2.93
CA PHE A 192 2.60 7.67 3.20
C PHE A 192 1.35 7.02 3.81
N VAL A 193 0.37 7.80 4.24
CA VAL A 193 -0.83 7.25 4.89
C VAL A 193 -1.81 6.83 3.81
N VAL A 194 -2.07 5.53 3.72
CA VAL A 194 -3.13 4.95 2.90
C VAL A 194 -4.46 5.21 3.59
N VAL A 195 -5.37 5.85 2.88
CA VAL A 195 -6.70 6.19 3.40
C VAL A 195 -7.59 4.95 3.25
N ALA A 196 -8.08 4.43 4.38
CA ALA A 196 -8.88 3.22 4.40
C ALA A 196 -10.39 3.49 4.22
N ALA A 197 -11.10 2.54 3.62
CA ALA A 197 -12.57 2.49 3.61
C ALA A 197 -13.10 1.67 4.81
N PRO A 198 -14.34 1.87 5.30
CA PRO A 198 -14.86 1.05 6.39
C PRO A 198 -15.29 -0.35 5.91
N ILE A 199 -14.95 -1.38 6.68
CA ILE A 199 -15.53 -2.72 6.58
C ILE A 199 -16.18 -3.08 7.91
N TYR A 200 -17.45 -3.49 7.87
CA TYR A 200 -18.25 -3.77 9.05
C TYR A 200 -18.26 -5.27 9.34
N ALA A 201 -17.68 -5.65 10.48
CA ALA A 201 -17.63 -7.02 10.98
C ALA A 201 -18.49 -7.14 12.24
N PHE A 202 -19.29 -8.19 12.36
CA PHE A 202 -20.30 -8.29 13.42
C PHE A 202 -19.87 -9.21 14.54
N PHE A 203 -20.14 -8.76 15.77
CA PHE A 203 -19.82 -9.47 16.99
C PHE A 203 -20.99 -9.39 17.96
N HIS A 204 -21.18 -10.43 18.78
CA HIS A 204 -22.03 -10.33 19.96
C HIS A 204 -21.33 -9.52 21.05
N SER A 205 -22.09 -9.07 22.05
CA SER A 205 -21.57 -8.28 23.18
C SER A 205 -20.50 -8.99 24.01
N ASP A 206 -20.42 -10.33 23.94
CA ASP A 206 -19.38 -11.13 24.58
C ASP A 206 -18.07 -11.21 23.76
N GLY A 207 -18.03 -10.55 22.59
CA GLY A 207 -16.89 -10.50 21.69
C GLY A 207 -16.79 -11.66 20.70
N THR A 208 -17.73 -12.61 20.71
CA THR A 208 -17.76 -13.69 19.72
C THR A 208 -18.27 -13.18 18.37
N ALA A 209 -17.70 -13.69 17.27
CA ALA A 209 -18.17 -13.33 15.93
C ALA A 209 -19.57 -13.90 15.68
N VAL A 210 -20.44 -13.14 15.01
CA VAL A 210 -21.76 -13.62 14.61
C VAL A 210 -21.60 -14.69 13.51
N ALA A 211 -21.88 -15.95 13.84
CA ALA A 211 -21.68 -17.06 12.93
C ALA A 211 -22.52 -16.91 11.64
N GLY A 212 -21.87 -17.10 10.49
CA GLY A 212 -22.52 -17.00 9.17
C GLY A 212 -22.81 -15.57 8.69
N GLN A 213 -22.50 -14.55 9.48
CA GLN A 213 -22.56 -13.16 9.02
C GLN A 213 -21.38 -12.89 8.07
N ARG A 214 -21.69 -12.28 6.93
CA ARG A 214 -20.68 -11.75 6.01
C ARG A 214 -20.37 -10.30 6.36
N ASN A 215 -19.13 -9.88 6.12
CA ASN A 215 -18.77 -8.48 6.30
C ASN A 215 -19.55 -7.59 5.34
N VAL A 216 -19.87 -6.38 5.77
CA VAL A 216 -20.55 -5.38 4.94
C VAL A 216 -19.53 -4.30 4.55
N ILE A 217 -19.49 -3.95 3.28
CA ILE A 217 -18.67 -2.85 2.75
C ILE A 217 -19.56 -1.76 2.16
N ASP A 218 -19.04 -0.53 2.05
CA ASP A 218 -19.80 0.62 1.51
C ASP A 218 -19.12 1.32 0.32
N ALA A 219 -18.11 0.68 -0.26
CA ALA A 219 -17.43 1.18 -1.45
C ALA A 219 -17.08 0.03 -2.39
N LEU A 220 -17.06 0.32 -3.69
CA LEU A 220 -16.58 -0.56 -4.74
C LEU A 220 -15.49 0.13 -5.56
N PRO A 221 -14.62 -0.61 -6.27
CA PRO A 221 -13.64 -0.02 -7.16
C PRO A 221 -14.28 1.00 -8.11
N GLY A 222 -13.69 2.19 -8.19
CA GLY A 222 -14.22 3.32 -8.96
C GLY A 222 -15.04 4.33 -8.15
N ASN A 223 -15.51 3.99 -6.95
CA ASN A 223 -16.09 4.97 -6.03
C ASN A 223 -14.98 5.85 -5.44
N SER A 224 -15.24 7.14 -5.20
CA SER A 224 -14.27 8.07 -4.62
C SER A 224 -13.87 7.75 -3.18
N ASN A 225 -14.71 6.99 -2.46
CA ASN A 225 -14.46 6.53 -1.09
C ASN A 225 -13.91 5.10 -1.02
N TYR A 226 -13.55 4.50 -2.15
CA TYR A 226 -13.00 3.14 -2.19
C TYR A 226 -11.51 3.12 -1.83
N SER A 227 -11.12 2.03 -1.19
CA SER A 227 -9.74 1.65 -0.93
C SER A 227 -9.67 0.13 -0.84
N ASP A 228 -8.55 -0.47 -1.25
CA ASP A 228 -8.27 -1.89 -1.00
C ASP A 228 -7.88 -2.11 0.47
N LEU A 229 -7.42 -1.06 1.16
CA LEU A 229 -7.24 -1.04 2.61
C LEU A 229 -8.57 -0.72 3.29
N TRP A 230 -8.98 -1.58 4.22
CA TRP A 230 -10.20 -1.41 5.00
C TRP A 230 -9.88 -1.21 6.48
N ASN A 231 -10.55 -0.26 7.14
CA ASN A 231 -10.56 -0.16 8.58
C ASN A 231 -11.76 -0.95 9.13
N VAL A 232 -11.49 -1.90 10.01
CA VAL A 232 -12.53 -2.74 10.62
C VAL A 232 -13.35 -1.90 11.60
N VAL A 233 -14.65 -1.85 11.38
CA VAL A 233 -15.64 -1.33 12.32
C VAL A 233 -16.38 -2.52 12.91
N LYS A 234 -16.33 -2.68 14.24
CA LYS A 234 -17.11 -3.73 14.88
C LYS A 234 -18.55 -3.27 15.02
N VAL A 235 -19.47 -4.09 14.55
CA VAL A 235 -20.91 -3.96 14.77
C VAL A 235 -21.27 -4.89 15.92
N VAL A 236 -21.50 -4.33 17.09
CA VAL A 236 -21.83 -5.08 18.30
C VAL A 236 -23.35 -5.19 18.39
N VAL A 237 -23.85 -6.40 18.21
CA VAL A 237 -25.27 -6.74 18.22
C VAL A 237 -25.61 -7.61 19.43
N ASP A 238 -26.90 -7.68 19.78
CA ASP A 238 -27.36 -8.58 20.83
C ASP A 238 -27.42 -10.05 20.37
N ALA A 239 -27.79 -10.95 21.29
CA ALA A 239 -27.89 -12.38 21.01
C ALA A 239 -29.09 -12.77 20.13
N SER A 240 -30.05 -11.86 19.93
CA SER A 240 -31.23 -12.08 19.10
C SER A 240 -31.02 -11.72 17.63
N TYR A 241 -29.92 -11.04 17.30
CA TYR A 241 -29.57 -10.68 15.94
C TYR A 241 -29.47 -11.90 15.02
N VAL A 242 -30.16 -11.84 13.88
CA VAL A 242 -30.11 -12.87 12.85
C VAL A 242 -29.05 -12.51 11.82
N ALA A 243 -28.13 -13.45 11.57
CA ALA A 243 -27.03 -13.25 10.64
C ALA A 243 -27.53 -12.87 9.24
N ASN A 244 -26.93 -11.82 8.70
CA ASN A 244 -27.22 -11.19 7.42
C ASN A 244 -28.56 -10.44 7.37
N ASP A 245 -29.17 -10.04 8.50
CA ASP A 245 -30.30 -9.11 8.47
C ASP A 245 -29.87 -7.70 8.03
N LEU A 246 -28.66 -7.27 8.43
CA LEU A 246 -28.05 -6.02 7.97
C LEU A 246 -27.00 -6.33 6.90
N LYS A 247 -27.28 -5.89 5.65
CA LYS A 247 -26.44 -6.13 4.46
C LYS A 247 -25.99 -4.85 3.75
N ASP A 248 -26.17 -3.70 4.39
CA ASP A 248 -25.75 -2.42 3.86
C ASP A 248 -25.36 -1.47 5.00
N ALA A 249 -24.35 -0.64 4.76
CA ALA A 249 -23.80 0.24 5.79
C ALA A 249 -24.81 1.31 6.25
N ARG A 250 -25.72 1.76 5.37
CA ARG A 250 -26.75 2.75 5.76
C ARG A 250 -27.70 2.17 6.81
N SER A 251 -28.15 0.93 6.63
CA SER A 251 -29.00 0.24 7.59
C SER A 251 -28.26 -0.01 8.92
N ILE A 252 -26.96 -0.32 8.89
CA ILE A 252 -26.12 -0.44 10.09
C ILE A 252 -26.05 0.89 10.85
N LEU A 253 -25.78 1.99 10.15
CA LEU A 253 -25.71 3.32 10.76
C LEU A 253 -27.06 3.76 11.34
N ALA A 254 -28.16 3.51 10.63
CA ALA A 254 -29.50 3.81 11.12
C ALA A 254 -29.86 2.99 12.38
N ALA A 255 -29.49 1.71 12.42
CA ALA A 255 -29.70 0.87 13.60
C ALA A 255 -28.86 1.33 14.80
N ASN A 256 -27.63 1.81 14.57
CA ASN A 256 -26.81 2.43 15.60
C ASN A 256 -27.45 3.72 16.14
N GLU A 257 -27.92 4.61 15.26
CA GLU A 257 -28.61 5.85 15.65
C GLU A 257 -29.91 5.58 16.42
N ALA A 258 -30.60 4.48 16.11
CA ALA A 258 -31.79 4.02 16.83
C ALA A 258 -31.47 3.30 18.16
N GLY A 259 -30.19 3.14 18.52
CA GLY A 259 -29.77 2.46 19.75
C GLY A 259 -29.98 0.94 19.75
N GLN A 260 -30.09 0.33 18.56
CA GLN A 260 -30.33 -1.11 18.40
C GLN A 260 -29.04 -1.95 18.39
N LEU A 261 -27.92 -1.31 18.07
CA LEU A 261 -26.59 -1.90 18.05
C LEU A 261 -25.56 -0.83 18.42
N ASN A 262 -24.32 -1.23 18.67
CA ASN A 262 -23.21 -0.30 18.88
C ASN A 262 -22.15 -0.45 17.79
N LEU A 263 -21.50 0.65 17.43
CA LEU A 263 -20.34 0.66 16.54
C LEU A 263 -19.06 0.97 17.32
N GLU A 264 -18.06 0.09 17.19
CA GLU A 264 -16.72 0.31 17.73
C GLU A 264 -15.73 0.50 16.58
N MET A 265 -15.17 1.70 16.48
CA MET A 265 -14.06 1.98 15.57
C MET A 265 -12.81 1.28 16.08
N THR A 266 -12.13 0.53 15.21
CA THR A 266 -10.88 -0.12 15.56
C THR A 266 -9.68 0.59 14.92
N THR A 267 -8.49 0.15 15.34
CA THR A 267 -7.22 0.46 14.67
C THR A 267 -6.73 -0.75 13.85
N ILE A 268 -7.63 -1.66 13.48
CA ILE A 268 -7.32 -2.87 12.73
C ILE A 268 -7.61 -2.56 11.26
N TYR A 269 -6.56 -2.63 10.43
CA TYR A 269 -6.70 -2.51 8.99
C TYR A 269 -6.43 -3.84 8.31
N VAL A 270 -7.15 -4.11 7.22
CA VAL A 270 -7.02 -5.32 6.41
C VAL A 270 -6.90 -4.95 4.94
N ASN A 271 -6.07 -5.69 4.20
CA ASN A 271 -5.94 -5.54 2.75
C ASN A 271 -6.90 -6.52 2.07
N CYS A 272 -8.02 -5.99 1.56
CA CYS A 272 -9.06 -6.81 0.97
C CYS A 272 -9.58 -6.23 -0.36
N PRO A 273 -8.80 -6.26 -1.45
CA PRO A 273 -9.24 -5.68 -2.71
C PRO A 273 -10.48 -6.41 -3.22
N VAL A 274 -11.49 -5.64 -3.61
CA VAL A 274 -12.73 -6.17 -4.19
C VAL A 274 -12.45 -6.70 -5.59
N VAL A 275 -12.96 -7.90 -5.84
CA VAL A 275 -12.82 -8.61 -7.12
C VAL A 275 -14.20 -8.89 -7.70
N SER A 276 -14.36 -8.60 -8.99
CA SER A 276 -15.54 -9.01 -9.76
C SER A 276 -15.61 -10.52 -9.99
#